data_AF-W8ZI98-F1
#
_entry.id   AF-W8ZI98-F1
#
_cell.length_a   1.000
_cell.length_b   1.000
_cell.length_c   1.000
_cell.angle_alpha   90.00
_cell.angle_beta   90.00
_cell.angle_gamma   90.00
#
_symmetry.space_group_name_H-M   'P 1'
#
loop_
_entity.id
_entity.type
_entity.pdbx_description
1 polymer ?
#
loop_
_entity_poly.entity_id
_entity_poly.type
_entity_poly.pdbx_seq_one_letter_code
_entity_poly.pdbx_strand_id
1 'polypeptide(L)'
;MIRIQKVCYDPFCKQHYIINVHHDGGTPQDMRTSKWKKTIMNIGLCAVIGVSGLALGSASTAHAATPQAEKLLSYGKQYLGVPYRLGAPSGVTYAFDCSSFTQYVYKKTGVSLPRTSSEQAAKGVKVTRGYLSKGDLVFFTGSSGKSIGHVAIYAGSNKILHTYGKTGVTISSLGTSYWNNHYVTAKRVL
;
A
#
# COMPACT_ATOMS: atom_id res chain seq x y z
N MET A 1 -11.22 27.38 32.11
CA MET A 1 -9.94 27.68 31.43
C MET A 1 -8.87 26.82 32.07
N ILE A 2 -8.11 26.04 31.31
CA ILE A 2 -7.07 25.14 31.82
C ILE A 2 -5.74 25.53 31.18
N ARG A 3 -4.71 25.73 32.01
CA ARG A 3 -3.40 26.23 31.62
C ARG A 3 -2.45 25.05 31.45
N ILE A 4 -2.00 24.79 30.23
CA ILE A 4 -1.10 23.68 29.92
C ILE A 4 0.35 24.15 30.11
N GLN A 5 1.10 23.51 31.00
CA GLN A 5 2.55 23.69 31.13
C GLN A 5 3.29 22.58 30.37
N LYS A 6 4.54 22.86 29.96
CA LYS A 6 5.31 22.03 29.02
C LYS A 6 5.55 20.61 29.53
N VAL A 7 5.51 19.64 28.62
CA VAL A 7 5.95 18.26 28.84
C VAL A 7 7.41 18.11 28.38
N CYS A 8 8.29 17.65 29.27
CA CYS A 8 9.62 17.19 28.91
C CYS A 8 9.58 15.71 28.47
N TYR A 9 10.50 15.32 27.60
CA TYR A 9 10.56 14.00 26.98
C TYR A 9 11.71 13.21 27.60
N ASP A 10 11.47 11.96 28.03
CA ASP A 10 12.50 11.04 28.52
C ASP A 10 12.19 9.62 28.01
N PRO A 11 13.19 8.79 27.63
CA PRO A 11 12.94 7.54 26.91
C PRO A 11 12.92 6.33 27.86
N PHE A 12 12.13 5.31 27.50
CA PHE A 12 12.05 4.01 28.18
C PHE A 12 11.59 4.00 29.65
N CYS A 13 10.27 4.09 29.85
CA CYS A 13 9.65 3.23 30.86
C CYS A 13 8.25 2.76 30.46
N LYS A 14 7.91 1.53 30.85
CA LYS A 14 6.53 1.04 30.86
C LYS A 14 5.84 1.53 32.15
N GLN A 15 4.50 1.43 32.13
CA GLN A 15 3.70 0.78 33.17
C GLN A 15 2.80 1.66 34.09
N HIS A 16 1.48 1.53 33.84
CA HIS A 16 0.35 1.60 34.80
C HIS A 16 -0.12 2.95 35.38
N TYR A 17 -1.36 2.87 35.92
CA TYR A 17 -2.00 3.68 36.99
C TYR A 17 -2.53 5.10 36.63
N ILE A 18 -3.66 5.60 37.17
CA ILE A 18 -4.71 5.05 38.09
C ILE A 18 -6.12 5.34 37.49
N ILE A 19 -7.14 4.50 37.77
CA ILE A 19 -8.56 4.88 37.63
C ILE A 19 -9.10 5.46 38.95
N ASN A 20 -9.39 6.76 38.99
CA ASN A 20 -10.16 7.37 40.08
C ASN A 20 -11.53 7.79 39.56
N VAL A 21 -12.57 7.10 40.01
CA VAL A 21 -13.98 7.49 39.83
C VAL A 21 -14.37 8.48 40.91
N HIS A 22 -14.94 9.62 40.52
CA HIS A 22 -15.69 10.49 41.42
C HIS A 22 -17.17 10.39 41.09
N HIS A 23 -17.95 9.93 42.07
CA HIS A 23 -19.40 9.92 42.05
C HIS A 23 -19.88 11.19 42.76
N ASP A 24 -20.48 12.12 42.02
CA ASP A 24 -21.24 13.22 42.61
C ASP A 24 -22.68 13.13 42.11
N GLY A 25 -23.60 12.79 43.02
CA GLY A 25 -25.01 12.61 42.72
C GLY A 25 -25.79 13.92 42.76
N GLY A 26 -26.70 14.10 41.80
CA GLY A 26 -27.70 15.17 41.82
C GLY A 26 -29.05 14.63 41.38
N THR A 27 -30.05 14.73 42.26
CA THR A 27 -31.46 14.39 42.00
C THR A 27 -32.34 15.60 42.38
N PRO A 28 -33.67 15.59 42.21
CA PRO A 28 -34.24 16.32 41.07
C PRO A 28 -35.33 17.33 41.48
N GLN A 29 -35.71 18.25 40.58
CA GLN A 29 -37.01 18.95 40.38
C GLN A 29 -36.86 19.72 39.03
N ASP A 30 -37.84 20.14 38.25
CA ASP A 30 -39.31 20.19 38.36
C ASP A 30 -39.93 19.97 36.95
N MET A 31 -41.19 19.54 36.86
CA MET A 31 -41.93 19.41 35.61
C MET A 31 -42.60 20.73 35.21
N ARG A 32 -42.51 21.13 33.93
CA ARG A 32 -43.60 21.93 33.35
C ARG A 32 -43.90 21.58 31.90
N THR A 33 -45.16 21.18 31.68
CA THR A 33 -45.68 20.78 30.38
C THR A 33 -46.57 21.86 29.76
N SER A 34 -46.38 22.09 28.47
CA SER A 34 -47.37 22.52 27.47
C SER A 34 -46.64 22.44 26.12
N LYS A 35 -47.16 21.78 25.07
CA LYS A 35 -48.11 22.34 24.07
C LYS A 35 -47.63 23.74 23.59
N TRP A 36 -47.59 24.10 22.32
CA TRP A 36 -48.64 24.03 21.30
C TRP A 36 -48.03 23.81 19.89
N LYS A 37 -48.80 23.27 18.93
CA LYS A 37 -48.39 23.10 17.52
C LYS A 37 -48.80 24.33 16.69
N LYS A 38 -48.22 24.48 15.47
CA LYS A 38 -48.60 25.40 14.35
C LYS A 38 -48.12 26.86 14.51
N THR A 39 -47.60 27.61 13.52
CA THR A 39 -47.24 27.39 12.08
C THR A 39 -46.26 28.53 11.66
N ILE A 40 -45.87 28.57 10.36
CA ILE A 40 -45.43 29.73 9.55
C ILE A 40 -43.91 29.82 9.28
N MET A 41 -43.55 29.15 8.18
CA MET A 41 -42.67 29.60 7.09
C MET A 41 -42.08 31.01 7.24
N ASN A 42 -40.75 31.13 7.27
CA ASN A 42 -40.07 32.41 7.03
C ASN A 42 -38.95 32.21 6.00
N ILE A 43 -39.16 32.73 4.78
CA ILE A 43 -38.17 32.69 3.70
C ILE A 43 -37.17 33.82 3.97
N GLY A 44 -36.16 33.51 4.78
CA GLY A 44 -35.03 34.40 5.05
C GLY A 44 -33.99 34.32 3.94
N LEU A 45 -34.09 35.22 2.96
CA LEU A 45 -33.04 35.45 1.96
C LEU A 45 -31.79 36.03 2.65
N CYS A 46 -30.84 35.18 3.02
CA CYS A 46 -29.54 35.59 3.55
C CYS A 46 -28.40 34.89 2.82
N ALA A 47 -27.68 35.70 2.04
CA ALA A 47 -26.28 35.56 1.61
C ALA A 47 -25.71 34.14 1.39
N VAL A 48 -25.34 33.87 0.15
CA VAL A 48 -24.28 32.90 -0.20
C VAL A 48 -23.00 33.22 0.57
N ILE A 49 -22.80 32.55 1.70
CA ILE A 49 -21.48 32.40 2.30
C ILE A 49 -20.72 31.44 1.40
N GLY A 50 -19.67 31.94 0.76
CA GLY A 50 -18.91 31.20 -0.23
C GLY A 50 -18.47 29.84 0.32
N VAL A 51 -18.80 28.77 -0.40
CA VAL A 51 -18.17 27.47 -0.18
C VAL A 51 -16.72 27.62 -0.61
N SER A 52 -15.88 28.07 0.32
CA SER A 52 -14.43 27.97 0.23
C SER A 52 -14.12 26.48 0.15
N GLY A 53 -14.02 25.99 -1.08
CA GLY A 53 -13.71 24.61 -1.39
C GLY A 53 -12.34 24.28 -0.84
N LEU A 54 -12.31 23.79 0.40
CA LEU A 54 -11.21 23.02 0.93
C LEU A 54 -11.06 21.81 0.00
N ALA A 55 -10.18 21.98 -0.99
CA ALA A 55 -9.73 20.90 -1.82
C ALA A 55 -9.11 19.87 -0.88
N LEU A 56 -9.88 18.83 -0.57
CA LEU A 56 -9.41 17.62 0.06
C LEU A 56 -8.45 16.95 -0.92
N GLY A 57 -7.23 17.49 -0.98
CA GLY A 57 -6.10 16.85 -1.63
C GLY A 57 -6.04 15.45 -1.02
N SER A 58 -6.37 14.45 -1.84
CA SER A 58 -6.41 13.08 -1.40
C SER A 58 -5.01 12.70 -0.97
N ALA A 59 -4.75 12.76 0.34
CA ALA A 59 -3.49 12.30 0.90
C ALA A 59 -3.32 10.87 0.44
N SER A 60 -2.29 10.62 -0.37
CA SER A 60 -2.02 9.30 -0.94
C SER A 60 -1.97 8.32 0.21
N THR A 61 -3.00 7.48 0.35
CA THR A 61 -3.07 6.49 1.41
C THR A 61 -1.90 5.55 1.19
N ALA A 62 -0.85 5.75 2.00
CA ALA A 62 0.31 4.87 2.01
C ALA A 62 -0.22 3.49 2.41
N HIS A 63 -0.45 2.65 1.41
CA HIS A 63 -1.09 1.36 1.61
C HIS A 63 -0.14 0.52 2.44
N ALA A 64 -0.48 0.38 3.73
CA ALA A 64 0.30 -0.43 4.65
C ALA A 64 0.45 -1.83 4.05
N ALA A 65 1.65 -2.40 4.18
CA ALA A 65 1.93 -3.69 3.61
C ALA A 65 0.97 -4.74 4.19
N THR A 66 0.20 -5.40 3.33
CA THR A 66 -0.72 -6.45 3.78
C THR A 66 0.09 -7.64 4.31
N PRO A 67 -0.44 -8.42 5.27
CA PRO A 67 0.24 -9.64 5.74
C PRO A 67 0.57 -10.61 4.58
N GLN A 68 -0.26 -10.64 3.54
CA GLN A 68 -0.04 -11.42 2.32
C GLN A 68 1.14 -10.88 1.49
N ALA A 69 1.30 -9.56 1.36
CA ALA A 69 2.45 -8.95 0.69
C ALA A 69 3.77 -9.19 1.42
N GLU A 70 3.80 -9.14 2.75
CA GLU A 70 5.00 -9.49 3.52
C GLU A 70 5.32 -10.99 3.40
N LYS A 71 4.30 -11.86 3.40
CA LYS A 71 4.46 -13.30 3.17
C LYS A 71 5.01 -13.60 1.76
N LEU A 72 4.49 -12.93 0.73
CA LEU A 72 4.98 -12.98 -0.65
C LEU A 72 6.48 -12.64 -0.72
N LEU A 73 6.87 -11.50 -0.14
CA LEU A 73 8.27 -11.04 -0.14
C LEU A 73 9.17 -11.95 0.70
N SER A 74 8.66 -12.53 1.79
CA SER A 74 9.38 -13.52 2.59
C SER A 74 9.70 -14.77 1.77
N TYR A 75 8.72 -15.33 1.03
CA TYR A 75 8.97 -16.46 0.13
C TYR A 75 9.97 -16.10 -0.98
N GLY A 76 9.81 -14.95 -1.63
CA GLY A 76 10.73 -14.54 -2.71
C GLY A 76 12.18 -14.35 -2.23
N LYS A 77 12.40 -13.90 -0.98
CA LYS A 77 13.73 -13.74 -0.38
C LYS A 77 14.44 -15.06 -0.09
N GLN A 78 13.73 -16.18 0.06
CA GLN A 78 14.34 -17.51 0.25
C GLN A 78 15.13 -17.98 -0.97
N TYR A 79 14.88 -17.39 -2.14
CA TYR A 79 15.53 -17.74 -3.40
C TYR A 79 16.66 -16.78 -3.79
N LEU A 80 17.07 -15.82 -2.95
CA LEU A 80 18.18 -14.91 -3.25
C LEU A 80 19.43 -15.68 -3.71
N GLY A 81 20.04 -15.25 -4.82
CA GLY A 81 21.17 -15.91 -5.47
C GLY A 81 20.81 -17.08 -6.41
N VAL A 82 19.54 -17.54 -6.47
CA VAL A 82 19.15 -18.59 -7.44
C VAL A 82 19.40 -18.09 -8.87
N PRO A 83 20.14 -18.84 -9.72
CA PRO A 83 20.55 -18.37 -11.04
C PRO A 83 19.40 -17.96 -11.97
N TYR A 84 19.65 -16.93 -12.78
CA TYR A 84 18.76 -16.58 -13.88
C TYR A 84 18.97 -17.53 -15.07
N ARG A 85 17.87 -18.02 -15.65
CA ARG A 85 17.85 -18.71 -16.94
C ARG A 85 16.59 -18.30 -17.69
N LEU A 86 16.76 -17.55 -18.79
CA LEU A 86 15.66 -17.16 -19.67
C LEU A 86 14.87 -18.39 -20.12
N GLY A 87 13.54 -18.38 -19.94
CA GLY A 87 12.68 -19.52 -20.31
C GLY A 87 12.55 -20.61 -19.23
N ALA A 88 13.19 -20.49 -18.07
CA ALA A 88 13.14 -21.51 -16.99
C ALA A 88 11.69 -21.97 -16.70
N PRO A 89 11.36 -23.28 -16.79
CA PRO A 89 9.98 -23.75 -16.70
C PRO A 89 9.24 -23.38 -15.42
N SER A 90 7.92 -23.27 -15.51
CA SER A 90 7.04 -23.07 -14.35
C SER A 90 7.28 -24.12 -13.27
N GLY A 91 7.39 -23.69 -12.01
CA GLY A 91 7.54 -24.60 -10.87
C GLY A 91 8.98 -25.04 -10.56
N VAL A 92 9.93 -24.85 -11.48
CA VAL A 92 11.36 -25.09 -11.24
C VAL A 92 11.93 -24.04 -10.29
N THR A 93 12.81 -24.45 -9.37
CA THR A 93 13.42 -23.56 -8.36
C THR A 93 14.96 -23.58 -8.34
N TYR A 94 15.62 -24.43 -9.12
CA TYR A 94 17.09 -24.42 -9.24
C TYR A 94 17.59 -23.28 -10.14
N ALA A 95 16.70 -22.70 -10.94
CA ALA A 95 16.91 -21.51 -11.75
C ALA A 95 15.54 -20.89 -12.10
N PHE A 96 15.51 -19.59 -12.36
CA PHE A 96 14.29 -18.85 -12.72
C PHE A 96 14.53 -17.89 -13.89
N ASP A 97 13.48 -17.53 -14.63
CA ASP A 97 13.41 -16.22 -15.28
C ASP A 97 12.53 -15.27 -14.47
N CYS A 98 12.49 -14.00 -14.88
CA CYS A 98 11.74 -12.97 -14.16
C CYS A 98 10.27 -13.33 -13.96
N SER A 99 9.65 -13.95 -14.97
CA SER A 99 8.24 -14.32 -14.98
C SER A 99 7.92 -15.68 -14.35
N SER A 100 8.82 -16.66 -14.42
CA SER A 100 8.66 -17.92 -13.66
C SER A 100 8.97 -17.75 -12.17
N PHE A 101 9.87 -16.84 -11.80
CA PHE A 101 10.08 -16.42 -10.40
C PHE A 101 8.82 -15.78 -9.80
N THR A 102 8.25 -14.76 -10.45
CA THR A 102 7.01 -14.12 -9.97
C THR A 102 5.87 -15.14 -9.92
N GLN A 103 5.66 -15.92 -10.98
CA GLN A 103 4.62 -16.96 -10.99
C GLN A 103 4.78 -17.95 -9.84
N TYR A 104 5.99 -18.40 -9.53
CA TYR A 104 6.25 -19.30 -8.41
C TYR A 104 5.89 -18.66 -7.06
N VAL A 105 6.38 -17.45 -6.80
CA VAL A 105 6.21 -16.75 -5.52
C VAL A 105 4.75 -16.37 -5.26
N TYR A 106 4.02 -15.85 -6.26
CA TYR A 106 2.60 -15.53 -6.12
C TYR A 106 1.72 -16.78 -5.95
N LYS A 107 2.10 -17.92 -6.55
CA LYS A 107 1.39 -19.19 -6.35
C LYS A 107 1.46 -19.66 -4.88
N LYS A 108 2.54 -19.36 -4.16
CA LYS A 108 2.65 -19.61 -2.70
C LYS A 108 1.71 -18.74 -1.85
N THR A 109 1.15 -17.68 -2.42
CA THR A 109 0.13 -16.81 -1.79
C THR A 109 -1.25 -16.96 -2.41
N GLY A 110 -1.50 -18.05 -3.17
CA GLY A 110 -2.80 -18.36 -3.77
C GLY A 110 -3.10 -17.66 -5.10
N VAL A 111 -2.21 -16.81 -5.61
CA VAL A 111 -2.43 -16.03 -6.83
C VAL A 111 -1.78 -16.72 -8.02
N SER A 112 -2.61 -17.17 -8.97
CA SER A 112 -2.16 -17.80 -10.21
C SER A 112 -1.83 -16.75 -11.28
N LEU A 113 -0.55 -16.66 -11.64
CA LEU A 113 -0.07 -15.80 -12.73
C LEU A 113 0.18 -16.60 -14.03
N PRO A 114 -0.03 -16.01 -15.21
CA PRO A 114 0.36 -16.61 -16.49
C PRO A 114 1.89 -16.67 -16.65
N ARG A 115 2.37 -17.38 -17.68
CA ARG A 115 3.77 -17.78 -17.80
C ARG A 115 4.71 -16.62 -18.11
N THR A 116 4.31 -15.67 -18.97
CA THR A 116 5.18 -14.60 -19.46
C THR A 116 4.95 -13.27 -18.76
N SER A 117 5.97 -12.41 -18.74
CA SER A 117 5.87 -11.05 -18.17
C SER A 117 4.82 -10.18 -18.88
N SER A 118 4.66 -10.31 -20.19
CA SER A 118 3.63 -9.61 -20.96
C SER A 118 2.20 -10.04 -20.60
N GLU A 119 1.95 -11.34 -20.45
CA GLU A 119 0.63 -11.83 -19.98
C GLU A 119 0.37 -11.43 -18.52
N GLN A 120 1.40 -11.41 -17.67
CA GLN A 120 1.30 -10.95 -16.28
C GLN A 120 0.94 -9.45 -16.23
N ALA A 121 1.46 -8.65 -17.16
CA ALA A 121 1.12 -7.24 -17.30
C ALA A 121 -0.33 -7.00 -17.75
N ALA A 122 -1.04 -8.03 -18.23
CA ALA A 122 -2.48 -7.96 -18.50
C ALA A 122 -3.35 -8.26 -17.27
N LYS A 123 -2.80 -8.84 -16.18
CA LYS A 123 -3.56 -9.21 -14.98
C LYS A 123 -3.66 -8.07 -13.96
N GLY A 124 -4.67 -8.14 -13.09
CA GLY A 124 -4.84 -7.19 -11.98
C GLY A 124 -5.17 -5.75 -12.37
N VAL A 125 -5.21 -4.86 -11.37
CA VAL A 125 -5.54 -3.44 -11.53
C VAL A 125 -4.26 -2.65 -11.85
N LYS A 126 -4.32 -1.66 -12.74
CA LYS A 126 -3.17 -0.79 -13.05
C LYS A 126 -2.83 0.10 -11.86
N VAL A 127 -1.57 0.14 -11.47
CA VAL A 127 -1.05 1.01 -10.40
C VAL A 127 -0.19 2.12 -11.00
N THR A 128 -0.41 3.36 -10.56
CA THR A 128 0.42 4.51 -10.88
C THR A 128 1.68 4.51 -10.01
N ARG A 129 2.82 4.95 -10.54
CA ARG A 129 4.14 4.76 -9.91
C ARG A 129 4.25 5.36 -8.49
N GLY A 130 3.55 6.45 -8.21
CA GLY A 130 3.51 7.07 -6.87
C GLY A 130 2.70 6.31 -5.82
N TYR A 131 1.94 5.29 -6.21
CA TYR A 131 1.03 4.50 -5.34
C TYR A 131 1.44 3.02 -5.24
N LEU A 132 2.69 2.73 -5.61
CA LEU A 132 3.30 1.40 -5.49
C LEU A 132 3.30 0.93 -4.03
N SER A 133 2.74 -0.25 -3.81
CA SER A 133 2.61 -0.94 -2.53
C SER A 133 3.33 -2.29 -2.59
N LYS A 134 3.79 -2.80 -1.44
CA LYS A 134 4.52 -4.08 -1.40
C LYS A 134 3.67 -5.18 -2.07
N GLY A 135 4.28 -5.98 -2.93
CA GLY A 135 3.56 -7.01 -3.70
C GLY A 135 2.81 -6.50 -4.92
N ASP A 136 3.06 -5.27 -5.39
CA ASP A 136 2.74 -4.89 -6.78
C ASP A 136 3.76 -5.52 -7.75
N LEU A 137 3.29 -5.97 -8.91
CA LEU A 137 4.15 -6.33 -10.04
C LEU A 137 4.57 -5.05 -10.78
N VAL A 138 5.86 -4.90 -11.06
CA VAL A 138 6.44 -3.79 -11.82
C VAL A 138 7.04 -4.32 -13.11
N PHE A 139 6.69 -3.72 -14.24
CA PHE A 139 7.03 -4.21 -15.57
C PHE A 139 7.97 -3.23 -16.28
N PHE A 140 8.93 -3.79 -17.01
CA PHE A 140 9.95 -3.04 -17.71
C PHE A 140 10.11 -3.52 -19.16
N THR A 141 10.61 -2.65 -20.02
CA THR A 141 10.94 -2.99 -21.41
C THR A 141 12.02 -4.07 -21.46
N GLY A 142 11.93 -5.01 -22.39
CA GLY A 142 13.03 -5.92 -22.70
C GLY A 142 14.18 -5.22 -23.45
N SER A 143 15.23 -5.97 -23.80
CA SER A 143 16.44 -5.46 -24.45
C SER A 143 16.20 -4.73 -25.79
N SER A 144 15.06 -4.97 -26.45
CA SER A 144 14.65 -4.30 -27.68
C SER A 144 14.01 -2.91 -27.45
N GLY A 145 13.70 -2.54 -26.21
CA GLY A 145 13.03 -1.29 -25.82
C GLY A 145 11.54 -1.20 -26.21
N LYS A 146 11.04 -2.09 -27.08
CA LYS A 146 9.71 -1.95 -27.74
C LYS A 146 8.55 -2.62 -27.01
N SER A 147 8.83 -3.59 -26.14
CA SER A 147 7.80 -4.39 -25.46
C SER A 147 8.22 -4.74 -24.04
N ILE A 148 7.24 -5.12 -23.20
CA ILE A 148 7.51 -5.68 -21.88
C ILE A 148 8.37 -6.94 -22.06
N GLY A 149 9.48 -6.99 -21.33
CA GLY A 149 10.42 -8.11 -21.34
C GLY A 149 10.95 -8.48 -19.96
N HIS A 150 10.67 -7.67 -18.93
CA HIS A 150 11.06 -7.95 -17.55
C HIS A 150 9.94 -7.63 -16.57
N VAL A 151 9.90 -8.35 -15.46
CA VAL A 151 8.95 -8.16 -14.36
C VAL A 151 9.66 -8.31 -13.02
N ALA A 152 9.24 -7.51 -12.04
CA ALA A 152 9.72 -7.54 -10.67
C ALA A 152 8.57 -7.42 -9.67
N ILE A 153 8.83 -7.76 -8.41
CA ILE A 153 7.93 -7.53 -7.28
C ILE A 153 8.38 -6.27 -6.55
N TYR A 154 7.51 -5.29 -6.34
CA TYR A 154 7.85 -4.13 -5.53
C TYR A 154 8.00 -4.55 -4.05
N ALA A 155 9.17 -4.29 -3.50
CA ALA A 155 9.56 -4.68 -2.14
C ALA A 155 9.36 -3.57 -1.10
N GLY A 156 8.81 -2.42 -1.52
CA GLY A 156 8.70 -1.22 -0.69
C GLY A 156 9.96 -0.35 -0.74
N SER A 157 9.89 0.87 -0.20
CA SER A 157 11.03 1.79 -0.05
C SER A 157 11.87 1.97 -1.33
N ASN A 158 11.20 2.10 -2.48
CA ASN A 158 11.82 2.19 -3.81
C ASN A 158 12.75 1.01 -4.17
N LYS A 159 12.44 -0.21 -3.70
CA LYS A 159 13.17 -1.45 -4.02
C LYS A 159 12.30 -2.45 -4.78
N ILE A 160 12.94 -3.28 -5.59
CA ILE A 160 12.31 -4.36 -6.36
C ILE A 160 13.05 -5.68 -6.13
N LEU A 161 12.28 -6.77 -6.00
CA LEU A 161 12.75 -8.15 -5.89
C LEU A 161 12.47 -8.87 -7.23
N HIS A 162 13.50 -9.39 -7.87
CA HIS A 162 13.45 -9.98 -9.22
C HIS A 162 14.64 -10.91 -9.46
N THR A 163 14.75 -11.49 -10.67
CA THR A 163 15.93 -12.25 -11.10
C THR A 163 16.41 -11.79 -12.47
N TYR A 164 17.72 -11.55 -12.64
CA TYR A 164 18.31 -11.17 -13.93
C TYR A 164 19.81 -11.49 -14.00
N GLY A 165 20.32 -11.64 -15.23
CA GLY A 165 21.76 -11.66 -15.52
C GLY A 165 22.55 -12.74 -14.76
N LYS A 166 23.82 -12.44 -14.43
CA LYS A 166 24.66 -13.35 -13.63
C LYS A 166 24.30 -13.37 -12.14
N THR A 167 23.62 -12.33 -11.64
CA THR A 167 23.29 -12.17 -10.21
C THR A 167 22.15 -13.11 -9.77
N GLY A 168 21.27 -13.51 -10.69
CA GLY A 168 20.10 -14.32 -10.34
C GLY A 168 19.09 -13.52 -9.52
N VAL A 169 18.37 -14.19 -8.62
CA VAL A 169 17.37 -13.55 -7.75
C VAL A 169 18.06 -12.56 -6.81
N THR A 170 17.62 -11.30 -6.81
CA THR A 170 18.23 -10.21 -6.04
C THR A 170 17.23 -9.09 -5.73
N ILE A 171 17.62 -8.17 -4.84
CA ILE A 171 16.89 -6.94 -4.55
C ILE A 171 17.67 -5.76 -5.11
N SER A 172 17.06 -4.99 -6.01
CA SER A 172 17.65 -3.77 -6.59
C SER A 172 16.89 -2.52 -6.15
N SER A 173 17.55 -1.36 -6.20
CA SER A 173 16.84 -0.07 -6.14
C SER A 173 16.08 0.13 -7.45
N LEU A 174 14.79 0.44 -7.37
CA LEU A 174 13.94 0.82 -8.51
C LEU A 174 14.31 2.21 -9.05
N GLY A 175 15.01 3.02 -8.25
CA GLY A 175 15.41 4.38 -8.60
C GLY A 175 16.71 4.52 -9.39
N THR A 176 17.38 3.43 -9.79
CA THR A 176 18.57 3.56 -10.66
C THR A 176 18.16 4.05 -12.05
N SER A 177 19.08 4.72 -12.76
CA SER A 177 18.84 5.22 -14.13
C SER A 177 18.27 4.12 -15.04
N TYR A 178 18.84 2.91 -14.99
CA TYR A 178 18.35 1.75 -15.74
C TYR A 178 16.87 1.40 -15.43
N TRP A 179 16.53 1.14 -14.16
CA TRP A 179 15.17 0.73 -13.80
C TRP A 179 14.14 1.87 -13.92
N ASN A 180 14.57 3.13 -13.87
CA ASN A 180 13.73 4.28 -14.21
C ASN A 180 13.42 4.33 -15.71
N ASN A 181 14.46 4.31 -16.55
CA ASN A 181 14.32 4.50 -18.01
C ASN A 181 13.59 3.34 -18.69
N HIS A 182 13.66 2.14 -18.11
CA HIS A 182 12.96 0.96 -18.64
C HIS A 182 11.56 0.73 -18.03
N TYR A 183 11.09 1.54 -17.08
CA TYR A 183 9.78 1.34 -16.44
C TYR A 183 8.61 1.54 -17.42
N VAL A 184 7.68 0.58 -17.47
CA VAL A 184 6.49 0.63 -18.35
C VAL A 184 5.21 0.84 -17.54
N THR A 185 4.91 -0.05 -16.59
CA THR A 185 3.66 -0.02 -15.82
C THR A 185 3.80 -0.84 -14.54
N ALA A 186 2.82 -0.73 -13.64
CA ALA A 186 2.66 -1.64 -12.52
C ALA A 186 1.24 -2.22 -12.45
N LYS A 187 1.10 -3.38 -11.80
CA LYS A 187 -0.17 -4.09 -11.58
C LYS A 187 -0.28 -4.60 -10.15
N ARG A 188 -1.46 -4.43 -9.56
CA ARG A 188 -1.84 -5.04 -8.27
C ARG A 188 -2.67 -6.30 -8.52
N VAL A 189 -2.23 -7.42 -7.96
CA VAL A 189 -2.86 -8.75 -8.07
C VAL A 189 -3.08 -9.42 -6.70
N LEU A 190 -2.76 -8.70 -5.62
CA LEU A 190 -3.13 -9.00 -4.24
C LEU A 190 -4.31 -8.13 -3.82
#